data_AF-A0A9E5TEM0-F1
#
_entry.id   AF-A0A9E5TEM0-F1
#
_cell.length_a   1.000
_cell.length_b   1.000
_cell.length_c   1.000
_cell.angle_alpha   90.00
_cell.angle_beta   90.00
_cell.angle_gamma   90.00
#
_symmetry.space_group_name_H-M   'P 1'
#
loop_
_entity.id
_entity.type
_entity.pdbx_description
1 polymer ?
#
loop_
_entity_poly.entity_id
_entity_poly.type
_entity_poly.pdbx_seq_one_letter_code
_entity_poly.pdbx_strand_id
1 'polypeptide(L)'
;MISKHLILLVLIALCIFALPVQFLSAAESAQTAPSQSDAEADTEKAKPTEVIIIGTMHGTHNKAKQYTVDELRKILLALKPAAICVEMFKGNIGDDGTLTEQALKDRNVPEVPVVDQAARTLGIRLFAIEWEERNDYWRETKYWEHHRRLNELFEQFLGESSKSNPQSLEVKIARLQEQVAEAQRLLGIHGSPEVI
;
A
#
# COMPACT_ATOMS: atom_id res chain seq x y z
N MET A 1 -41.64 -23.58 -4.30
CA MET A 1 -40.60 -24.62 -4.39
C MET A 1 -39.39 -24.02 -5.11
N ILE A 2 -38.28 -23.92 -4.37
CA ILE A 2 -36.88 -23.57 -4.72
C ILE A 2 -36.65 -22.59 -5.89
N SER A 3 -36.08 -21.41 -5.60
CA SER A 3 -34.98 -20.89 -6.43
C SER A 3 -34.18 -19.75 -5.76
N LYS A 4 -32.94 -20.08 -5.39
CA LYS A 4 -31.69 -19.34 -5.67
C LYS A 4 -31.72 -17.80 -5.58
N HIS A 5 -31.50 -17.22 -4.41
CA HIS A 5 -30.82 -15.92 -4.17
C HIS A 5 -30.38 -15.97 -2.69
N LEU A 6 -29.18 -15.60 -2.24
CA LEU A 6 -28.23 -14.62 -2.72
C LEU A 6 -26.86 -15.00 -2.13
N ILE A 7 -25.85 -14.90 -2.99
CA ILE A 7 -24.44 -15.14 -2.78
C ILE A 7 -23.96 -14.38 -1.52
N LEU A 8 -23.61 -15.12 -0.47
CA LEU A 8 -22.86 -14.60 0.67
C LEU A 8 -21.38 -14.48 0.24
N LEU A 9 -21.09 -13.38 -0.44
CA LEU A 9 -19.73 -12.95 -0.77
C LEU A 9 -19.11 -12.39 0.53
N VAL A 10 -18.61 -13.28 1.37
CA VAL A 10 -17.74 -12.93 2.50
C VAL A 10 -16.40 -12.49 1.90
N LEU A 11 -16.31 -11.21 1.51
CA LEU A 11 -15.05 -10.54 1.24
C LEU A 11 -14.41 -10.22 2.59
N ILE A 12 -13.72 -11.21 3.15
CA ILE A 12 -12.72 -11.00 4.18
C ILE A 12 -11.56 -10.26 3.51
N ALA A 13 -11.60 -8.93 3.56
CA ALA A 13 -10.41 -8.11 3.40
C ALA A 13 -9.64 -8.13 4.73
N LEU A 14 -9.02 -9.28 5.02
CA LEU A 14 -7.98 -9.35 6.05
C LEU A 14 -6.68 -8.91 5.40
N CYS A 15 -6.12 -7.80 5.88
CA CYS A 15 -4.70 -7.55 5.76
C CYS A 15 -3.94 -8.72 6.41
N ILE A 16 -3.25 -9.53 5.62
CA ILE A 16 -2.19 -10.43 6.09
C ILE A 16 -0.98 -10.21 5.19
N PHE A 17 0.04 -9.54 5.74
CA PHE A 17 1.41 -9.78 5.33
C PHE A 17 1.78 -11.21 5.76
N ALA A 18 2.06 -12.09 4.79
CA ALA A 18 3.04 -13.19 4.87
C ALA A 18 2.89 -14.16 3.67
N LEU A 19 3.91 -14.24 2.82
CA LEU A 19 4.18 -15.43 1.98
C LEU A 19 4.69 -16.57 2.88
N PRO A 20 4.54 -17.85 2.48
CA PRO A 20 5.70 -18.52 1.87
C PRO A 20 5.40 -19.52 0.73
N VAL A 21 6.47 -19.72 -0.05
CA VAL A 21 6.74 -20.64 -1.17
C VAL A 21 6.29 -22.10 -0.96
N GLN A 22 5.77 -22.75 -2.02
CA GLN A 22 6.07 -24.16 -2.32
C GLN A 22 6.18 -24.40 -3.84
N PHE A 23 7.34 -24.92 -4.26
CA PHE A 23 7.58 -25.60 -5.53
C PHE A 23 6.82 -26.94 -5.56
N LEU A 24 6.27 -27.34 -6.70
CA LEU A 24 6.38 -28.73 -7.17
C LEU A 24 6.22 -28.86 -8.69
N SER A 25 7.06 -29.74 -9.23
CA SER A 25 7.29 -30.13 -10.62
C SER A 25 6.10 -30.83 -11.28
N ALA A 26 5.89 -30.58 -12.58
CA ALA A 26 5.52 -31.61 -13.54
C ALA A 26 6.09 -31.26 -14.92
N ALA A 27 6.93 -32.15 -15.43
CA ALA A 27 7.52 -32.13 -16.76
C ALA A 27 6.53 -32.63 -17.83
N GLU A 28 6.84 -32.28 -19.08
CA GLU A 28 6.51 -32.95 -20.35
C GLU A 28 5.03 -33.07 -20.78
N SER A 29 4.66 -32.33 -21.84
CA SER A 29 4.66 -32.88 -23.21
C SER A 29 4.53 -31.77 -24.26
N ALA A 30 5.26 -31.96 -25.36
CA ALA A 30 5.55 -31.01 -26.43
C ALA A 30 4.44 -30.83 -27.48
N GLN A 31 4.71 -29.90 -28.41
CA GLN A 31 4.14 -29.62 -29.76
C GLN A 31 3.38 -28.28 -29.79
N THR A 32 3.67 -27.27 -30.62
CA THR A 32 4.52 -27.14 -31.83
C THR A 32 4.73 -25.64 -32.11
N ALA A 33 5.91 -25.24 -32.60
CA ALA A 33 6.28 -23.86 -32.98
C ALA A 33 5.56 -23.37 -34.27
N PRO A 34 5.65 -22.08 -34.68
CA PRO A 34 6.90 -21.57 -35.27
C PRO A 34 7.30 -20.11 -34.96
N SER A 35 8.62 -19.97 -34.78
CA SER A 35 9.53 -18.87 -35.18
C SER A 35 9.06 -17.42 -35.22
N GLN A 36 9.68 -16.57 -34.39
CA GLN A 36 10.15 -15.25 -34.83
C GLN A 36 11.28 -14.71 -33.95
N SER A 37 12.41 -14.45 -34.62
CA SER A 37 13.56 -13.61 -34.26
C SER A 37 14.29 -13.87 -32.95
N ASP A 38 15.54 -14.32 -33.10
CA ASP A 38 16.63 -14.18 -32.15
C ASP A 38 16.80 -12.71 -31.74
N ALA A 39 16.12 -12.30 -30.67
CA ALA A 39 16.62 -11.25 -29.81
C ALA A 39 17.30 -11.97 -28.65
N GLU A 40 18.60 -12.22 -28.79
CA GLU A 40 19.46 -12.40 -27.62
C GLU A 40 19.33 -11.13 -26.79
N ALA A 41 18.37 -11.13 -25.85
CA ALA A 41 18.43 -10.26 -24.71
C ALA A 41 19.71 -10.65 -23.99
N ASP A 42 20.72 -9.80 -24.15
CA ASP A 42 21.96 -9.80 -23.39
C ASP A 42 21.57 -9.90 -21.90
N THR A 43 21.50 -11.12 -21.40
CA THR A 43 21.19 -11.42 -20.02
C THR A 43 22.49 -11.24 -19.26
N GLU A 44 22.94 -9.98 -19.21
CA GLU A 44 23.86 -9.52 -18.19
C GLU A 44 23.28 -10.03 -16.88
N LYS A 45 23.92 -11.04 -16.27
CA LYS A 45 23.43 -11.66 -15.04
C LYS A 45 23.16 -10.54 -14.05
N ALA A 46 21.90 -10.31 -13.74
CA ALA A 46 21.49 -9.25 -12.83
C ALA A 46 22.33 -9.39 -11.56
N LYS A 47 23.13 -8.35 -11.25
CA LYS A 47 23.95 -8.36 -10.03
C LYS A 47 23.00 -8.46 -8.83
N PRO A 48 23.34 -9.26 -7.81
CA PRO A 48 22.57 -9.30 -6.58
C PRO A 48 22.37 -7.88 -6.07
N THR A 49 21.11 -7.45 -5.98
CA THR A 49 20.72 -6.12 -5.52
C THR A 49 19.98 -6.27 -4.21
N GLU A 50 20.44 -5.56 -3.19
CA GLU A 50 19.75 -5.49 -1.91
C GLU A 50 18.62 -4.45 -2.00
N VAL A 51 17.42 -4.84 -1.58
CA VAL A 51 16.24 -3.98 -1.56
C VAL A 51 15.75 -3.90 -0.12
N ILE A 52 15.67 -2.68 0.40
CA ILE A 52 15.16 -2.40 1.75
C ILE A 52 13.78 -1.79 1.60
N ILE A 53 12.78 -2.42 2.21
CA ILE A 53 11.39 -1.93 2.20
C ILE A 53 11.14 -1.20 3.52
N ILE A 54 10.76 0.07 3.42
CA ILE A 54 10.41 0.88 4.59
C ILE A 54 8.91 1.18 4.52
N GLY A 55 8.14 0.55 5.40
CA GLY A 55 6.73 0.88 5.60
C GLY A 55 6.57 2.21 6.34
N THR A 56 5.64 3.05 5.89
CA THR A 56 5.28 4.31 6.56
C THR A 56 3.83 4.27 7.04
N MET A 57 3.54 4.95 8.15
CA MET A 57 2.20 5.04 8.73
C MET A 57 1.51 6.33 8.27
N HIS A 58 0.96 6.29 7.06
CA HIS A 58 0.32 7.45 6.41
C HIS A 58 -0.61 8.22 7.37
N GLY A 59 -0.42 9.55 7.43
CA GLY A 59 -1.26 10.45 8.23
C GLY A 59 -1.08 10.38 9.77
N THR A 60 -0.24 9.48 10.29
CA THR A 60 0.00 9.34 11.75
C THR A 60 1.45 9.55 12.18
N HIS A 61 2.38 9.78 11.25
CA HIS A 61 3.78 10.11 11.56
C HIS A 61 3.96 11.25 12.57
N ASN A 62 3.18 12.33 12.42
CA ASN A 62 3.25 13.47 13.33
C ASN A 62 2.74 13.15 14.75
N LYS A 63 2.04 12.02 14.92
CA LYS A 63 1.51 11.55 16.20
C LYS A 63 2.41 10.48 16.82
N ALA A 64 3.31 9.86 16.05
CA ALA A 64 4.20 8.82 16.51
C ALA A 64 5.33 9.40 17.38
N LYS A 65 5.60 8.77 18.52
CA LYS A 65 6.63 9.26 19.46
C LYS A 65 8.05 8.88 19.03
N GLN A 66 8.19 7.73 18.36
CA GLN A 66 9.48 7.10 18.08
C GLN A 66 9.83 7.10 16.58
N TYR A 67 8.84 7.18 15.69
CA TYR A 67 9.07 7.22 14.25
C TYR A 67 8.57 8.53 13.64
N THR A 68 9.45 9.54 13.67
CA THR A 68 9.21 10.84 13.04
C THR A 68 9.75 10.85 11.61
N VAL A 69 9.33 11.84 10.83
CA VAL A 69 9.91 12.05 9.49
C VAL A 69 11.42 12.33 9.55
N ASP A 70 11.93 12.94 10.62
CA ASP A 70 13.37 13.14 10.81
C ASP A 70 14.12 11.83 11.00
N GLU A 71 13.55 10.86 11.71
CA GLU A 71 14.14 9.52 11.84
C GLU A 71 14.19 8.80 10.50
N LEU A 72 13.12 8.89 9.68
CA LEU A 72 13.14 8.39 8.30
C LEU A 72 14.31 8.99 7.50
N ARG A 73 14.54 10.30 7.60
CA ARG A 73 15.69 10.95 6.94
C ARG A 73 17.02 10.35 7.40
N LYS A 74 17.22 10.20 8.71
CA LYS A 74 18.45 9.66 9.28
C LYS A 74 18.71 8.23 8.80
N ILE A 75 17.68 7.39 8.75
CA ILE A 75 17.74 6.03 8.24
C ILE A 75 18.21 6.05 6.78
N LEU A 76 17.56 6.83 5.91
CA LEU A 76 17.91 6.92 4.49
C LEU A 76 19.36 7.38 4.27
N LEU A 77 19.80 8.40 5.02
CA LEU A 77 21.18 8.89 4.94
C LEU A 77 22.21 7.88 5.47
N ALA A 78 21.85 7.08 6.47
CA ALA A 78 22.73 6.03 7.00
C ALA A 78 22.84 4.84 6.03
N LEU A 79 21.74 4.44 5.40
CA LEU A 79 21.69 3.34 4.43
C LEU A 79 22.44 3.67 3.13
N LYS A 80 22.44 4.94 2.70
CA LYS A 80 23.08 5.39 1.46
C LYS A 80 22.66 4.54 0.23
N PRO A 81 21.35 4.39 -0.03
CA PRO A 81 20.90 3.60 -1.16
C PRO A 81 21.35 4.22 -2.49
N ALA A 82 21.44 3.42 -3.55
CA ALA A 82 21.76 3.91 -4.90
C ALA A 82 20.58 4.67 -5.55
N ALA A 83 19.36 4.42 -5.07
CA ALA A 83 18.12 5.03 -5.53
C ALA A 83 17.05 4.90 -4.44
N ILE A 84 16.03 5.74 -4.46
CA ILE A 84 14.87 5.61 -3.57
C ILE A 84 13.60 5.48 -4.41
N CYS A 85 12.78 4.47 -4.11
CA CYS A 85 11.48 4.29 -4.70
C CYS A 85 10.38 4.71 -3.70
N VAL A 86 9.40 5.50 -4.14
CA VAL A 86 8.35 6.07 -3.28
C VAL A 86 6.98 5.80 -3.87
N GLU A 87 6.03 5.37 -3.04
CA GLU A 87 4.64 5.16 -3.45
C GLU A 87 3.95 6.51 -3.70
N MET A 88 3.91 6.93 -4.96
CA MET A 88 3.25 8.16 -5.41
C MET A 88 2.98 8.15 -6.92
N PHE A 89 2.22 9.13 -7.40
CA PHE A 89 1.97 9.34 -8.83
C PHE A 89 3.28 9.64 -9.59
N LYS A 90 3.50 9.05 -10.77
CA LYS A 90 4.73 9.27 -11.54
C LYS A 90 4.96 10.74 -11.91
N GLY A 91 3.89 11.47 -12.24
CA GLY A 91 3.97 12.91 -12.54
C GLY A 91 4.37 13.81 -11.36
N ASN A 92 4.53 13.25 -10.16
CA ASN A 92 5.08 13.97 -9.01
C ASN A 92 6.62 13.99 -8.98
N ILE A 93 7.29 13.21 -9.83
CA ILE A 93 8.74 13.18 -9.99
C ILE A 93 9.09 13.69 -11.38
N GLY A 94 9.97 14.68 -11.45
CA GLY A 94 10.49 15.22 -12.71
C GLY A 94 11.49 14.27 -13.37
N ASP A 95 11.84 14.57 -14.62
CA ASP A 95 12.81 13.79 -15.39
C ASP A 95 14.21 13.75 -14.74
N ASP A 96 14.53 14.72 -13.89
CA ASP A 96 15.78 14.76 -13.12
C ASP A 96 15.80 13.79 -11.93
N GLY A 97 14.68 13.12 -11.63
CA GLY A 97 14.52 12.24 -10.48
C GLY A 97 14.32 12.99 -9.16
N THR A 98 13.85 14.24 -9.21
CA THR A 98 13.47 15.02 -8.02
C THR A 98 11.98 15.32 -8.01
N LEU A 99 11.42 15.66 -6.85
CA LEU A 99 10.01 16.01 -6.76
C LEU A 99 9.68 17.30 -7.52
N THR A 100 8.51 17.31 -8.15
CA THR A 100 7.95 18.52 -8.74
C THR A 100 7.56 19.52 -7.66
N GLU A 101 7.51 20.81 -8.01
CA GLU A 101 7.09 21.87 -7.09
C GLU A 101 5.67 21.63 -6.54
N GLN A 102 4.80 21.05 -7.37
CA GLN A 102 3.43 20.70 -6.97
C GLN A 102 3.42 19.58 -5.92
N ALA A 103 4.25 18.55 -6.08
CA ALA A 103 4.37 17.46 -5.12
C ALA A 103 4.94 17.95 -3.77
N LEU A 104 5.91 18.88 -3.80
CA LEU A 104 6.47 19.51 -2.60
C LEU A 104 5.46 20.37 -1.83
N LYS A 105 4.41 20.88 -2.49
CA LYS A 105 3.34 21.66 -1.86
C LYS A 105 2.25 20.78 -1.22
N ASP A 106 2.22 19.47 -1.52
CA ASP A 106 1.25 18.57 -0.93
C ASP A 106 1.61 18.30 0.55
N ARG A 107 0.78 18.82 1.46
CA ARG A 107 0.98 18.69 2.90
C ARG A 107 0.38 17.42 3.49
N ASN A 108 -0.31 16.61 2.68
CA ASN A 108 -0.99 15.42 3.17
C ASN A 108 -0.04 14.22 3.36
N VAL A 109 1.18 14.30 2.81
CA VAL A 109 2.18 13.22 2.89
C VAL A 109 3.52 13.80 3.38
N PRO A 110 3.70 14.04 4.69
CA PRO A 110 4.88 14.69 5.25
C PRO A 110 6.20 13.93 5.01
N GLU A 111 6.15 12.64 4.68
CA GLU A 111 7.29 11.79 4.37
C GLU A 111 7.96 12.17 3.04
N VAL A 112 7.16 12.65 2.07
CA VAL A 112 7.58 12.89 0.68
C VAL A 112 8.67 13.97 0.57
N PRO A 113 8.53 15.17 1.16
CA PRO A 113 9.59 16.17 1.14
C PRO A 113 10.89 15.70 1.80
N VAL A 114 10.79 14.85 2.83
CA VAL A 114 11.97 14.35 3.55
C VAL A 114 12.75 13.35 2.71
N VAL A 115 12.06 12.48 1.99
CA VAL A 115 12.68 11.54 1.05
C VAL A 115 13.41 12.28 -0.07
N ASP A 116 12.82 13.34 -0.63
CA ASP A 116 13.48 14.20 -1.63
C ASP A 116 14.73 14.90 -1.09
N GLN A 117 14.65 15.44 0.13
CA GLN A 117 15.83 16.03 0.78
C GLN A 117 16.95 15.00 0.99
N ALA A 118 16.62 13.77 1.38
CA ALA A 118 17.60 12.70 1.54
C ALA A 118 18.24 12.34 0.17
N ALA A 119 17.43 12.18 -0.86
CA ALA A 119 17.89 11.88 -2.21
C ALA A 119 18.83 12.97 -2.76
N ARG A 120 18.45 14.25 -2.61
CA ARG A 120 19.30 15.40 -2.98
C ARG A 120 20.61 15.42 -2.20
N THR A 121 20.57 15.13 -0.90
CA THR A 121 21.77 15.08 -0.05
C THR A 121 22.74 13.99 -0.50
N LEU A 122 22.22 12.85 -0.94
CA LEU A 122 23.01 11.71 -1.42
C LEU A 122 23.38 11.80 -2.91
N GLY A 123 22.78 12.73 -3.66
CA GLY A 123 22.97 12.86 -5.11
C GLY A 123 22.37 11.69 -5.90
N ILE A 124 21.30 11.09 -5.40
CA ILE A 124 20.63 9.91 -5.99
C ILE A 124 19.24 10.28 -6.51
N ARG A 125 18.69 9.44 -7.39
CA ARG A 125 17.38 9.68 -8.02
C ARG A 125 16.23 9.06 -7.21
N LEU A 126 15.08 9.73 -7.27
CA LEU A 126 13.79 9.19 -6.87
C LEU A 126 13.11 8.49 -8.04
N PHE A 127 12.36 7.43 -7.72
CA PHE A 127 11.46 6.74 -8.63
C PHE A 127 10.10 6.58 -7.99
N ALA A 128 9.04 6.81 -8.77
CA ALA A 128 7.68 6.62 -8.30
C ALA A 128 7.27 5.17 -8.58
N ILE A 129 6.73 4.50 -7.56
CA ILE A 129 5.93 3.30 -7.78
C ILE A 129 4.46 3.71 -7.73
N GLU A 130 3.86 3.75 -8.90
CA GLU A 130 2.44 4.00 -9.07
C GLU A 130 1.75 2.71 -9.51
N TRP A 131 0.56 2.49 -8.97
CA TRP A 131 -0.32 1.44 -9.42
C TRP A 131 -1.23 2.03 -10.52
N GLU A 132 -0.67 2.25 -11.71
CA GLU A 132 -1.31 2.99 -12.81
C GLU A 132 -2.72 2.46 -13.15
N GLU A 133 -2.90 1.14 -13.18
CA GLU A 133 -4.20 0.51 -13.49
C GLU A 133 -5.24 0.68 -12.37
N ARG A 134 -4.80 0.95 -11.14
CA ARG A 134 -5.70 1.05 -9.97
C ARG A 134 -6.62 2.27 -10.08
N ASN A 135 -6.08 3.40 -10.54
CA ASN A 135 -6.83 4.65 -10.63
C ASN A 135 -7.88 4.62 -11.74
N ASP A 136 -7.53 4.03 -12.89
CA ASP A 136 -8.47 3.86 -13.99
C ASP A 136 -9.54 2.83 -13.65
N TYR A 137 -9.15 1.70 -13.04
CA TYR A 137 -10.09 0.74 -12.49
C TYR A 137 -11.07 1.39 -11.50
N TRP A 138 -10.60 2.22 -10.56
CA TRP A 138 -11.47 2.92 -9.62
C TRP A 138 -12.43 3.89 -10.29
N ARG A 139 -11.99 4.57 -11.35
CA ARG A 139 -12.82 5.50 -12.12
C ARG A 139 -13.90 4.76 -12.90
N GLU A 140 -13.51 3.71 -13.62
CA GLU A 140 -14.41 2.86 -14.42
C GLU A 140 -15.48 2.18 -13.55
N THR A 141 -15.07 1.65 -12.41
CA THR A 141 -15.97 0.95 -11.47
C THR A 141 -16.74 1.89 -10.55
N LYS A 142 -16.48 3.22 -10.65
CA LYS A 142 -17.00 4.22 -9.71
C LYS A 142 -16.75 3.83 -8.25
N TYR A 143 -15.59 3.20 -8.00
CA TYR A 143 -15.25 2.58 -6.72
C TYR A 143 -15.50 3.54 -5.55
N TRP A 144 -15.01 4.78 -5.64
CA TRP A 144 -15.14 5.76 -4.56
C TRP A 144 -16.59 6.20 -4.31
N GLU A 145 -17.43 6.24 -5.34
CA GLU A 145 -18.86 6.54 -5.19
C GLU A 145 -19.57 5.39 -4.47
N HIS A 146 -19.33 4.15 -4.92
CA HIS A 146 -19.89 2.95 -4.29
C HIS A 146 -19.39 2.77 -2.85
N HIS A 147 -18.09 2.96 -2.62
CA HIS A 147 -17.48 2.88 -1.30
C HIS A 147 -18.09 3.90 -0.34
N ARG A 148 -18.24 5.17 -0.76
CA ARG A 148 -18.90 6.21 0.05
C ARG A 148 -20.34 5.83 0.36
N ARG A 149 -21.10 5.38 -0.64
CA ARG A 149 -22.49 4.98 -0.47
C ARG A 149 -22.65 3.79 0.48
N LEU A 150 -21.78 2.80 0.37
CA LEU A 150 -21.76 1.64 1.26
C LEU A 150 -21.46 2.05 2.71
N ASN A 151 -20.47 2.94 2.92
CA ASN A 151 -20.16 3.45 4.25
C ASN A 151 -21.36 4.20 4.85
N GLU A 152 -22.03 5.07 4.09
CA GLU A 152 -23.24 5.77 4.57
C GLU A 152 -24.34 4.79 5.00
N LEU A 153 -24.61 3.76 4.20
CA LEU A 153 -25.62 2.74 4.51
C LEU A 153 -25.23 1.93 5.75
N PHE A 154 -23.94 1.59 5.87
CA PHE A 154 -23.43 0.86 7.02
C PHE A 154 -23.53 1.67 8.32
N GLU A 155 -23.13 2.94 8.30
CA GLU A 155 -23.27 3.86 9.44
C GLU A 155 -24.74 4.04 9.85
N GLN A 156 -25.64 4.19 8.87
CA GLN A 156 -27.07 4.26 9.16
C GLN A 156 -27.58 2.97 9.82
N PHE A 157 -27.26 1.81 9.23
CA PHE A 157 -27.64 0.50 9.75
C PHE A 157 -27.12 0.29 11.18
N LEU A 158 -25.85 0.60 11.44
CA LEU A 158 -25.26 0.49 12.77
C LEU A 158 -25.90 1.46 13.75
N GLY A 159 -26.19 2.70 13.34
CA GLY A 159 -26.88 3.69 14.16
C GLY A 159 -28.29 3.26 14.57
N GLU A 160 -29.06 2.67 13.65
CA GLU A 160 -30.39 2.12 13.92
C GLU A 160 -30.32 0.86 14.79
N SER A 161 -29.38 -0.04 14.52
CA SER A 161 -29.14 -1.27 15.30
C SER A 161 -28.73 -0.94 16.74
N SER A 162 -27.85 0.05 16.92
CA SER A 162 -27.41 0.52 18.24
C SER A 162 -28.55 1.11 19.06
N LYS A 163 -29.49 1.84 18.43
CA LYS A 163 -30.69 2.38 19.10
C LYS A 163 -31.72 1.32 19.46
N SER A 164 -31.94 0.36 18.57
CA SER A 164 -32.99 -0.66 18.74
C SER A 164 -32.56 -1.80 19.66
N ASN A 165 -31.34 -2.31 19.50
CA ASN A 165 -30.76 -3.35 20.35
C ASN A 165 -29.24 -3.16 20.48
N PRO A 166 -28.78 -2.40 21.50
CA PRO A 166 -27.36 -2.18 21.75
C PRO A 166 -26.55 -3.47 22.00
N GLN A 167 -27.20 -4.59 22.28
CA GLN A 167 -26.57 -5.88 22.57
C GLN A 167 -26.59 -6.85 21.38
N SER A 168 -27.03 -6.39 20.20
CA SER A 168 -27.01 -7.19 18.98
C SER A 168 -25.58 -7.60 18.61
N LEU A 169 -25.46 -8.70 17.86
CA LEU A 169 -24.17 -9.22 17.44
C LEU A 169 -23.44 -8.21 16.54
N GLU A 170 -24.17 -7.52 15.67
CA GLU A 170 -23.67 -6.53 14.73
C GLU A 170 -23.06 -5.32 15.44
N VAL A 171 -23.74 -4.79 16.47
CA VAL A 171 -23.24 -3.67 17.29
C VAL A 171 -22.00 -4.09 18.07
N LYS A 172 -21.97 -5.33 18.58
CA LYS A 172 -20.80 -5.89 19.28
C LYS A 172 -19.61 -6.06 18.36
N ILE A 173 -19.82 -6.57 17.14
CA ILE A 173 -18.77 -6.70 16.12
C ILE A 173 -18.23 -5.33 15.72
N ALA A 174 -19.11 -4.35 15.45
CA ALA A 174 -18.68 -3.00 15.10
C ALA A 174 -17.83 -2.35 16.21
N ARG A 175 -18.24 -2.49 17.48
CA ARG A 175 -17.45 -2.01 18.63
C ARG A 175 -16.10 -2.72 18.72
N LEU A 176 -16.05 -4.03 18.51
CA LEU A 176 -14.79 -4.78 18.53
C LEU A 176 -13.87 -4.31 17.38
N GLN A 177 -14.41 -4.07 16.20
CA GLN A 177 -13.64 -3.54 15.07
C GLN A 177 -13.07 -2.15 15.38
N GLU A 178 -13.87 -1.26 15.97
CA GLU A 178 -13.40 0.07 16.41
C GLU A 178 -12.28 -0.05 17.45
N GLN A 179 -12.43 -0.94 18.44
CA GLN A 179 -11.40 -1.20 19.45
C GLN A 179 -10.11 -1.76 18.84
N VAL A 180 -10.22 -2.69 17.87
CA VAL A 180 -9.06 -3.24 17.16
C VAL A 180 -8.38 -2.17 16.32
N ALA A 181 -9.13 -1.37 15.57
CA ALA A 181 -8.59 -0.28 14.77
C ALA A 181 -7.86 0.76 15.64
N GLU A 182 -8.44 1.11 16.79
CA GLU A 182 -7.80 2.00 17.76
C GLU A 182 -6.54 1.37 18.36
N ALA A 183 -6.58 0.09 18.73
CA ALA A 183 -5.41 -0.62 19.23
C ALA A 183 -4.28 -0.68 18.18
N GLN A 184 -4.61 -0.97 16.92
CA GLN A 184 -3.66 -0.94 15.81
C GLN A 184 -3.07 0.45 15.60
N ARG A 185 -3.90 1.50 15.66
CA ARG A 185 -3.45 2.89 15.57
C ARG A 185 -2.49 3.25 16.72
N LEU A 186 -2.80 2.82 17.94
CA LEU A 186 -1.94 3.02 19.12
C LEU A 186 -0.62 2.25 18.98
N LEU A 187 -0.66 1.00 18.53
CA LEU A 187 0.54 0.22 18.22
C LEU A 187 1.40 0.93 17.18
N GLY A 188 0.80 1.46 16.13
CA GLY A 188 1.52 2.27 15.15
C GLY A 188 2.19 3.50 15.78
N ILE A 189 1.42 4.32 16.51
CA ILE A 189 1.93 5.53 17.17
C ILE A 189 3.08 5.25 18.16
N HIS A 190 3.05 4.09 18.80
CA HIS A 190 4.05 3.66 19.77
C HIS A 190 5.10 2.71 19.20
N GLY A 191 4.99 2.34 17.93
CA GLY A 191 5.91 1.47 17.23
C GLY A 191 7.21 2.19 16.86
N SER A 192 8.29 1.42 16.83
CA SER A 192 9.58 1.82 16.24
C SER A 192 9.69 1.28 14.81
N PRO A 193 10.59 1.82 13.97
CA PRO A 193 10.90 1.21 12.68
C PRO A 193 11.36 -0.24 12.89
N GLU A 194 10.72 -1.18 12.19
CA GLU A 194 11.16 -2.57 12.13
C GLU A 194 11.99 -2.75 10.85
N VAL A 195 13.19 -3.32 10.99
CA VAL A 195 13.99 -3.79 9.85
C VAL A 195 13.61 -5.25 9.64
N ILE A 196 12.90 -5.53 8.54
CA ILE A 196 12.48 -6.88 8.12
C ILE A 196 13.44 -7.39 7.05
#